data_AF-A0AAJ1TWX0-F1
#
_entry.id   AF-A0AAJ1TWX0-F1
#
_cell.length_a   1.000
_cell.length_b   1.000
_cell.length_c   1.000
_cell.angle_alpha   90.00
_cell.angle_beta   90.00
_cell.angle_gamma   90.00
#
_symmetry.space_group_name_H-M   'P 1'
#
loop_
_entity.id
_entity.type
_entity.pdbx_description
1 polymer ?
#
loop_
_entity_poly.entity_id
_entity_poly.type
_entity_poly.pdbx_seq_one_letter_code
_entity_poly.pdbx_strand_id
1 'polypeptide(L)' 'MAEQASSFMRDWIAANIRNDPSQRDSGLDEWVTKEIGRLKDAARAEGVDLDDPELDESLLRDEITAAIKRIAQS' A
#
# COMPACT_ATOMS: atom_id res chain seq x y z
N MET A 1 -11.86 -2.83 16.20
CA MET A 1 -12.08 -2.46 14.79
C MET A 1 -10.76 -2.24 14.04
N ALA A 2 -9.65 -1.90 14.72
CA ALA A 2 -8.30 -1.79 14.13
C ALA A 2 -7.75 -3.07 13.43
N GLU A 3 -8.21 -4.26 13.81
CA GLU A 3 -7.77 -5.53 13.20
C GLU A 3 -8.22 -5.68 11.74
N GLN A 4 -9.29 -5.00 11.34
CA GLN A 4 -9.82 -5.08 9.98
C GLN A 4 -8.97 -4.24 9.01
N ALA A 5 -8.62 -3.01 9.40
CA ALA A 5 -7.81 -2.10 8.61
C ALA A 5 -6.38 -2.63 8.38
N SER A 6 -5.74 -3.11 9.46
CA SER A 6 -4.40 -3.71 9.39
C SER A 6 -4.37 -5.00 8.54
N SER A 7 -5.37 -5.87 8.69
CA SER A 7 -5.47 -7.10 7.87
C SER A 7 -5.72 -6.78 6.40
N PHE A 8 -6.62 -5.84 6.11
CA PHE A 8 -6.88 -5.37 4.75
C PHE A 8 -5.62 -4.81 4.10
N MET A 9 -4.89 -3.93 4.79
CA MET A 9 -3.67 -3.32 4.26
C MET A 9 -2.63 -4.38 3.89
N ARG A 10 -2.38 -5.34 4.79
CA ARG A 10 -1.39 -6.40 4.58
C ARG A 10 -1.77 -7.29 3.40
N ASP A 11 -3.04 -7.68 3.31
CA ASP A 11 -3.54 -8.51 2.21
C ASP A 11 -3.46 -7.76 0.87
N TRP A 12 -3.89 -6.49 0.86
CA TRP A 12 -3.80 -5.64 -0.30
C TRP A 12 -2.36 -5.45 -0.79
N ILE A 13 -1.42 -5.18 0.13
CA ILE A 13 0.01 -5.06 -0.20
C ILE A 13 0.54 -6.36 -0.80
N ALA A 14 0.24 -7.51 -0.18
CA ALA A 14 0.68 -8.81 -0.69
C ALA A 14 0.10 -9.14 -2.08
N ALA A 15 -1.12 -8.71 -2.35
CA ALA A 15 -1.81 -8.96 -3.63
C ALA A 15 -1.38 -8.00 -4.74
N ASN A 16 -1.07 -6.73 -4.43
CA ASN A 16 -0.87 -5.66 -5.41
C ASN A 16 0.61 -5.25 -5.57
N ILE A 17 1.40 -5.28 -4.49
CA ILE A 17 2.83 -4.93 -4.55
C ILE A 17 3.62 -6.13 -5.03
N ARG A 18 3.92 -6.11 -6.32
CA ARG A 18 4.72 -7.12 -7.03
C ARG A 18 5.82 -6.47 -7.85
N ASN A 19 6.87 -7.22 -8.15
CA ASN A 19 7.98 -6.75 -8.99
C ASN A 19 7.46 -6.43 -10.40
N ASP A 20 7.14 -5.16 -10.62
CA ASP A 20 6.67 -4.65 -11.91
C ASP A 20 7.80 -3.82 -12.54
N PRO A 21 8.47 -4.33 -13.59
CA PRO A 21 9.59 -3.64 -14.21
C PRO A 21 9.17 -2.34 -14.90
N SER A 22 7.90 -2.16 -15.25
CA SER A 22 7.40 -0.93 -15.86
C SER A 22 7.29 0.23 -14.86
N GLN A 23 7.22 -0.05 -13.56
CA GLN A 23 7.20 0.98 -12.51
C GLN A 23 8.61 1.33 -11.97
N ARG A 24 9.66 0.58 -12.35
CA ARG A 24 11.05 0.91 -11.97
C ARG A 24 11.51 2.26 -12.52
N ASP A 25 11.04 2.65 -13.70
CA ASP A 25 11.41 3.92 -14.35
C ASP A 25 10.69 5.14 -13.76
N SER A 26 9.50 4.97 -13.16
CA SER A 26 8.70 6.07 -12.57
C SER A 26 9.28 6.64 -11.27
N GLY A 27 10.27 5.97 -10.67
CA GLY A 27 10.84 6.35 -9.38
C GLY A 27 9.97 5.90 -8.19
N LEU A 28 10.64 5.63 -7.06
CA LEU A 28 10.02 5.02 -5.88
C LEU A 28 8.88 5.85 -5.29
N ASP A 29 9.04 7.17 -5.21
CA ASP A 29 8.04 8.05 -4.56
C ASP A 29 6.73 8.15 -5.37
N GLU A 30 6.83 8.22 -6.69
CA GLU A 30 5.65 8.22 -7.58
C GLU A 30 4.91 6.88 -7.50
N TRP A 31 5.64 5.78 -7.50
CA TRP A 31 5.06 4.44 -7.35
C TRP A 31 4.35 4.31 -6.00
N VAL A 32 4.99 4.67 -4.89
CA VAL A 32 4.38 4.62 -3.56
C VAL A 32 3.10 5.46 -3.49
N THR A 33 3.14 6.70 -3.99
CA THR A 33 1.98 7.61 -3.98
C THR A 33 0.79 7.01 -4.75
N LYS A 34 1.05 6.38 -5.90
CA LYS A 34 0.02 5.72 -6.72
C LYS A 34 -0.59 4.52 -6.01
N GLU A 35 0.21 3.70 -5.34
CA GLU A 35 -0.28 2.53 -4.62
C GLU A 35 -1.07 2.91 -3.35
N ILE A 36 -0.67 3.96 -2.63
CA ILE A 36 -1.46 4.51 -1.52
C ILE A 36 -2.85 4.92 -2.00
N GLY A 37 -2.93 5.61 -3.14
CA GLY A 37 -4.21 6.02 -3.73
C GLY A 37 -5.11 4.83 -4.06
N ARG A 38 -4.54 3.77 -4.65
CA ARG A 38 -5.27 2.53 -4.97
C ARG A 38 -5.71 1.77 -3.72
N LEU A 39 -4.87 1.73 -2.68
CA LEU A 39 -5.20 1.11 -1.41
C LEU A 39 -6.37 1.83 -0.74
N LYS A 40 -6.34 3.16 -0.66
CA LYS A 40 -7.43 3.96 -0.08
C LYS A 40 -8.74 3.81 -0.86
N ASP A 41 -8.69 3.72 -2.19
CA ASP A 41 -9.87 3.48 -3.03
C ASP A 41 -10.47 2.08 -2.77
N ALA A 42 -9.62 1.05 -2.69
CA ALA A 42 -10.04 -0.31 -2.37
C ALA A 42 -10.60 -0.43 -0.94
N ALA A 43 -9.95 0.21 0.04
CA ALA A 43 -10.43 0.27 1.43
C ALA A 43 -11.83 0.91 1.48
N ARG A 44 -12.05 2.00 0.73
CA ARG A 44 -13.37 2.65 0.64
C ARG A 44 -14.42 1.73 0.01
N ALA A 45 -14.07 0.97 -1.02
CA ALA A 45 -14.98 0.04 -1.70
C ALA A 45 -15.39 -1.12 -0.78
N GLU A 46 -14.49 -1.59 0.08
CA GLU A 46 -14.70 -2.65 1.06
C GLU A 46 -15.37 -2.16 2.35
N GLY A 47 -15.59 -0.84 2.49
CA GLY A 47 -16.18 -0.24 3.68
C GLY A 47 -15.24 -0.20 4.88
N VAL A 48 -13.92 -0.26 4.65
CA VAL A 48 -12.90 -0.08 5.68
C VAL A 48 -12.83 1.40 6.07
N ASP A 49 -12.74 1.64 7.37
CA ASP A 49 -12.63 3.00 7.90
C ASP A 49 -11.26 3.61 7.57
N LEU A 50 -11.27 4.70 6.80
CA LEU A 50 -10.05 5.39 6.36
C LEU A 50 -9.47 6.35 7.42
N ASP A 51 -10.22 6.63 8.48
CA ASP A 51 -9.77 7.44 9.62
C ASP A 51 -9.03 6.57 10.66
N ASP A 52 -9.07 5.24 10.49
CA ASP A 52 -8.33 4.30 11.31
C ASP A 52 -6.82 4.60 11.24
N PRO A 53 -6.12 4.69 12.38
CA PRO A 53 -4.68 4.99 12.41
C PRO A 53 -3.84 3.96 11.65
N GLU A 54 -4.34 2.74 11.45
CA GLU A 54 -3.66 1.74 10.63
C GLU A 54 -3.68 2.14 9.14
N LEU A 55 -4.61 2.98 8.68
CA LEU A 55 -4.62 3.51 7.30
C LEU A 55 -4.07 4.94 7.20
N ASP A 56 -3.36 5.41 8.23
CA ASP A 56 -2.68 6.69 8.19
C ASP A 56 -1.70 6.76 7.02
N GLU A 57 -1.67 7.90 6.33
CA GLU A 57 -0.87 8.05 5.11
C GLU A 57 0.63 7.86 5.36
N SER A 58 1.12 8.25 6.54
CA SER A 58 2.52 8.05 6.92
C SER A 58 2.85 6.57 7.08
N LEU A 59 1.94 5.80 7.70
CA LEU A 59 2.12 4.36 7.90
C LEU A 59 2.03 3.60 6.57
N LEU A 60 1.01 3.92 5.75
CA LEU A 60 0.84 3.32 4.42
C LEU A 60 2.07 3.57 3.54
N ARG A 61 2.63 4.78 3.58
CA ARG A 61 3.84 5.14 2.85
C ARG A 61 5.03 4.30 3.29
N ASP A 62 5.22 4.08 4.59
CA ASP A 62 6.33 3.26 5.10
C ASP A 62 6.18 1.79 4.70
N GLU A 63 5.01 1.19 4.93
CA GLU A 63 4.73 -0.21 4.63
C GLU A 63 4.83 -0.52 3.13
N ILE A 64 4.24 0.34 2.27
CA ILE A 64 4.32 0.19 0.81
C ILE A 64 5.76 0.39 0.33
N THR A 65 6.49 1.37 0.88
CA THR A 65 7.90 1.59 0.53
C THR A 65 8.74 0.38 0.89
N ALA A 66 8.55 -0.21 2.08
CA ALA A 66 9.24 -1.40 2.52
C ALA A 66 8.94 -2.60 1.61
N ALA A 67 7.67 -2.79 1.24
CA ALA A 67 7.24 -3.84 0.33
C ALA A 67 7.89 -3.69 -1.06
N ILE A 68 7.88 -2.49 -1.63
CA ILE A 68 8.51 -2.19 -2.93
C ILE A 68 10.03 -2.40 -2.88
N LYS A 69 10.71 -1.95 -1.82
CA LYS A 69 12.15 -2.17 -1.66
C LYS A 69 12.49 -3.66 -1.59
N ARG A 70 11.67 -4.46 -0.90
CA ARG A 70 11.88 -5.90 -0.76
C ARG A 70 11.84 -6.64 -2.09
N ILE A 71 10.89 -6.28 -2.96
CA ILE A 71 10.77 -6.86 -4.31
C ILE A 71 11.82 -6.31 -5.28
N ALA A 72 12.31 -5.08 -5.08
CA ALA A 72 13.35 -4.50 -5.92
C ALA A 72 14.74 -5.11 -5.66
N GLN A 73 14.96 -5.64 -4.44
CA GLN A 73 16.21 -6.28 -4.02
C GLN A 73 16.26 -7.81 -4.22
N SER A 74 15.13 -8.43 -4.58
CA SER A 74 15.04 -9.88 -4.90
C SER A 74 15.26 -10.13 -6.39
#